data_AF-A0A966Q413-F1
#
_entry.id   AF-A0A966Q413-F1
#
_cell.length_a   1.000
_cell.length_b   1.000
_cell.length_c   1.000
_cell.angle_alpha   90.00
_cell.angle_beta   90.00
_cell.angle_gamma   90.00
#
_symmetry.space_group_name_H-M   'P 1'
#
loop_
_entity.id
_entity.type
_entity.pdbx_description
1 polymer ?
#
loop_
_entity_poly.entity_id
_entity_poly.type
_entity_poly.pdbx_seq_one_letter_code
_entity_poly.pdbx_strand_id
1 'polypeptide(L)' 'MNDFYDDLLNDCYGEIKLGNLVFSPAEIIKALDPVAYEQGFLDFEDMMLENMEQEEMEMLENEII' A
#
# COMPACT_ATOMS: atom_id res chain seq x y z
N MET A 1 8.43 -2.31 4.12
CA MET A 1 7.66 -1.71 3.03
C MET A 1 6.48 -2.59 2.64
N ASN A 2 6.69 -3.86 2.22
CA ASN A 2 5.58 -4.76 1.90
C ASN A 2 4.51 -4.89 2.99
N ASP A 3 4.89 -4.94 4.27
CA ASP A 3 3.92 -5.08 5.37
C ASP A 3 2.94 -3.89 5.46
N PHE A 4 3.38 -2.66 5.14
CA PHE A 4 2.49 -1.50 5.13
C PHE A 4 1.46 -1.54 4.01
N TYR A 5 1.87 -2.02 2.83
CA TYR A 5 0.96 -2.19 1.71
C TYR A 5 -0.01 -3.35 1.96
N ASP A 6 0.45 -4.44 2.60
CA ASP A 6 -0.43 -5.52 3.05
C ASP A 6 -1.48 -5.02 4.05
N ASP A 7 -1.06 -4.25 5.05
CA ASP A 7 -1.95 -3.67 6.04
C ASP A 7 -2.98 -2.74 5.37
N LEU A 8 -2.53 -1.88 4.43
CA LEU A 8 -3.42 -1.02 3.63
C LEU A 8 -4.48 -1.85 2.88
N LEU A 9 -4.07 -2.91 2.19
CA LEU A 9 -5.00 -3.77 1.45
C LEU A 9 -6.00 -4.45 2.38
N ASN A 10 -5.53 -4.95 3.52
CA ASN A 10 -6.37 -5.64 4.49
C ASN A 10 -7.39 -4.70 5.15
N ASP A 11 -6.98 -3.47 5.46
CA ASP A 11 -7.83 -2.45 6.07
C ASP A 11 -8.86 -1.88 5.08
N CYS A 12 -8.48 -1.67 3.82
CA CYS A 12 -9.37 -1.13 2.79
C CYS A 12 -10.50 -2.09 2.40
N TYR A 13 -10.20 -3.38 2.27
CA TYR A 13 -11.12 -4.34 1.64
C TYR A 13 -11.74 -5.34 2.61
N GLY A 14 -11.23 -5.46 3.83
CA GLY A 14 -11.72 -6.42 4.83
C GLY A 14 -11.57 -7.88 4.37
N GLU A 15 -12.13 -8.83 5.13
CA GLU A 15 -11.99 -10.26 4.81
C GLU A 15 -12.67 -10.67 3.50
N ILE A 16 -11.98 -11.47 2.68
CA ILE A 16 -12.52 -12.06 1.46
C ILE A 16 -13.00 -13.48 1.73
N LYS A 17 -14.26 -13.78 1.34
CA LYS A 17 -14.88 -15.09 1.55
C LYS A 17 -15.14 -15.81 0.23
N LEU A 18 -14.61 -17.02 0.11
CA LEU A 18 -14.83 -17.92 -1.03
C LEU A 18 -15.40 -19.25 -0.52
N GLY A 19 -16.71 -19.41 -0.63
CA GLY A 19 -17.41 -20.53 0.00
C GLY A 19 -17.24 -20.51 1.51
N ASN A 20 -16.62 -21.55 2.07
CA ASN A 20 -16.33 -21.67 3.51
C ASN A 20 -14.89 -21.24 3.88
N LEU A 21 -14.13 -20.72 2.92
CA LEU A 21 -12.76 -20.23 3.15
C LEU A 21 -12.78 -18.71 3.35
N VAL A 22 -11.91 -18.24 4.23
CA VAL A 22 -11.73 -16.83 4.58
C VAL A 22 -10.26 -16.50 4.36
N PHE A 23 -10.00 -15.40 3.65
CA PHE A 23 -8.66 -14.94 3.31
C PHE A 23 -8.52 -13.45 3.64
N SER A 24 -7.29 -13.02 3.90
CA SER A 24 -6.96 -11.60 3.86
C SER A 24 -6.78 -11.14 2.39
N PRO A 25 -7.15 -9.88 2.06
CA PRO A 25 -6.92 -9.31 0.74
C PRO A 25 -5.49 -9.44 0.24
N ALA A 26 -4.51 -9.09 1.08
CA ALA A 26 -3.10 -9.14 0.71
C ALA A 26 -2.63 -10.58 0.41
N GLU A 27 -3.07 -11.55 1.21
CA GLU A 27 -2.71 -12.97 1.01
C GLU A 27 -3.29 -13.49 -0.31
N ILE A 28 -4.58 -13.25 -0.56
CA ILE A 28 -5.25 -13.86 -1.71
C ILE A 28 -4.78 -13.25 -3.04
N ILE A 29 -4.47 -11.95 -3.08
CA ILE A 29 -4.00 -11.33 -4.32
C ILE A 29 -2.58 -11.77 -4.66
N LYS A 30 -1.68 -11.92 -3.68
CA LYS A 30 -0.34 -12.50 -3.88
C LYS A 30 -0.40 -13.91 -4.45
N ALA A 31 -1.39 -14.69 -4.02
CA ALA A 31 -1.57 -16.07 -4.46
C ALA A 31 -2.21 -16.16 -5.86
N LEU A 32 -3.20 -15.32 -6.15
CA LEU A 32 -3.97 -15.38 -7.40
C LEU A 32 -3.30 -14.63 -8.56
N ASP A 33 -2.80 -13.42 -8.30
CA ASP A 33 -2.18 -12.55 -9.29
C ASP A 33 -1.01 -11.76 -8.67
N PRO A 34 0.17 -12.39 -8.55
CA PRO A 34 1.34 -11.74 -7.98
C PRO A 34 1.79 -10.51 -8.80
N VAL A 35 1.51 -10.47 -10.10
CA VAL A 35 1.87 -9.33 -10.96
C VAL A 35 1.01 -8.12 -10.61
N ALA A 36 -0.29 -8.31 -10.41
CA ALA A 36 -1.16 -7.23 -9.96
C ALA A 36 -0.77 -6.71 -8.56
N TYR A 37 -0.37 -7.60 -7.65
CA TYR A 37 0.14 -7.20 -6.34
C TYR A 37 1.42 -6.37 -6.48
N GLU A 38 2.41 -6.85 -7.25
CA GLU A 38 3.68 -6.15 -7.45
C GLU A 38 3.48 -4.79 -8.10
N GLN A 39 2.62 -4.69 -9.12
CA GLN A 39 2.36 -3.41 -9.76
C GLN A 39 1.72 -2.41 -8.79
N GLY A 40 0.71 -2.83 -8.03
CA GLY A 40 0.09 -1.95 -7.04
C GLY A 40 1.04 -1.58 -5.90
N PHE A 41 1.97 -2.46 -5.53
CA PHE A 41 3.01 -2.17 -4.54
C PHE A 41 3.99 -1.10 -5.05
N LEU A 42 4.42 -1.17 -6.31
CA LEU A 42 5.26 -0.15 -6.93
C LEU A 42 4.56 1.21 -6.98
N ASP A 43 3.29 1.23 -7.40
CA ASP A 43 2.48 2.46 -7.42
C ASP A 43 2.34 3.06 -6.01
N PHE A 44 2.26 2.21 -4.97
CA PHE A 44 2.24 2.64 -3.58
C PHE A 44 3.59 3.20 -3.11
N GLU A 45 4.71 2.56 -3.46
CA GLU A 45 6.05 3.07 -3.14
C GLU A 45 6.31 4.43 -3.79
N ASP A 46 5.93 4.59 -5.05
CA ASP A 46 6.07 5.86 -5.78
C ASP A 46 5.27 6.98 -5.07
N MET A 47 4.02 6.72 -4.68
CA MET A 47 3.19 7.68 -3.93
C MET A 47 3.79 8.04 -2.56
N MET A 48 4.34 7.07 -1.85
CA MET A 48 4.99 7.33 -0.55
C MET A 48 6.25 8.19 -0.71
N LEU A 49 7.03 7.98 -1.77
CA LEU A 49 8.18 8.81 -2.10
C LEU A 49 7.76 10.24 -2.41
N GLU A 50 6.76 10.43 -3.28
CA GLU A 50 6.24 11.75 -3.61
C GLU A 50 5.76 12.52 -2.37
N ASN A 51 5.04 11.85 -1.46
CA ASN A 51 4.59 12.47 -0.21
C ASN A 51 5.77 12.89 0.69
N MET A 52 6.78 12.03 0.84
CA MET A 52 7.96 12.37 1.65
C MET A 52 8.73 13.57 1.07
N GLU A 53 8.91 13.62 -0.24
CA GLU A 53 9.55 14.76 -0.91
C GLU A 53 8.75 16.06 -0.71
N GLN A 54 7.43 15.98 -0.74
CA GLN A 54 6.56 17.12 -0.49
C GLN A 54 6.68 17.60 0.97
N GLU A 55 6.61 16.68 1.95
CA GLU A 55 6.77 16.99 3.37
C GLU A 55 8.14 17.64 3.65
N GLU A 56 9.22 17.15 3.02
CA GLU A 56 10.56 17.74 3.14
C GLU A 56 10.62 19.18 2.61
N MET A 57 10.00 19.45 1.45
CA MET A 57 9.93 20.81 0.91
C MET A 57 9.13 21.75 1.81
N GLU A 58 7.99 21.29 2.34
CA GLU A 58 7.16 22.09 3.25
C GLU A 58 7.90 22.44 4.55
N MET A 59 8.70 21.52 5.09
CA MET A 59 9.54 21.80 6.26
C MET A 59 10.60 22.88 5.96
N LEU A 60 11.28 22.78 4.81
CA LEU A 60 12.30 23.75 4.40
C LEU A 60 11.71 25.15 4.16
N GLU A 61 10.51 25.25 3.58
CA GLU A 61 9.81 26.53 3.42
C GLU A 61 9.48 27.16 4.78
N ASN A 62 9.03 26.36 5.74
CA ASN A 62 8.68 26.81 7.09
C ASN A 62 9.90 27.26 7.92
N GLU A 63 11.12 26.81 7.60
CA GLU A 63 12.35 27.25 8.28
C GLU A 63 12.91 28.59 7.74
N ILE A 64 12.45 29.06 6.58
CA ILE A 64 12.96 30.29 5.91
C ILE A 64 12.05 31.51 6.20
N ILE A 65 10.89 31.31 6.85
CA ILE A 65 9.94 32.36 7.29
C ILE A 65 10.14 32.68 8.77
#